data_AF-A0A820JYD3-F1
#
_entry.id   AF-A0A820JYD3-F1
#
_cell.length_a   1.000
_cell.length_b   1.000
_cell.length_c   1.000
_cell.angle_alpha   90.00
_cell.angle_beta   90.00
_cell.angle_gamma   90.00
#
_symmetry.space_group_name_H-M   'P 1'
#
loop_
_entity.id
_entity.type
_entity.pdbx_description
1 polymer ?
#
loop_
_entity_poly.entity_id
_entity_poly.type
_entity_poly.pdbx_seq_one_letter_code
_entity_poly.pdbx_strand_id
1 'polypeptide(L)'
;WFDEVKRCPNNPSLIRVTLRTVGWKPFAYGILAFLNGLLQIIQPLIVTVLMHFFEPCSSMPSWQAWLLALATIVAALSSSLINNEYIYKIDIYAMQIFIAYTGLIYRKVLRLSLYSMNSITSGEITNLLVNDANQIQRVAIFFNDML
;
A
#
# COMPACT_ATOMS: atom_id res chain seq x y z
N TRP A 1 -12.26 13.58 -13.27
CA TRP A 1 -12.80 12.97 -14.51
C TRP A 1 -13.63 13.96 -15.32
N PHE A 2 -14.71 14.54 -14.78
CA PHE A 2 -15.54 15.50 -15.54
C PHE A 2 -14.75 16.73 -16.04
N ASP A 3 -13.81 17.24 -15.25
CA ASP A 3 -12.93 18.32 -15.68
C ASP A 3 -11.89 17.88 -16.74
N GLU A 4 -11.49 16.61 -16.74
CA GLU A 4 -10.58 16.07 -17.75
C GLU A 4 -11.31 15.84 -19.09
N VAL A 5 -12.55 15.36 -19.03
CA VAL A 5 -13.44 15.22 -20.20
C VAL A 5 -13.75 16.58 -20.83
N LYS A 6 -13.86 17.64 -20.01
CA LYS A 6 -13.99 19.03 -20.50
C LYS A 6 -12.69 19.59 -21.08
N ARG A 7 -11.53 19.26 -20.51
CA ARG A 7 -10.21 19.77 -20.97
C ARG A 7 -9.64 19.04 -22.19
N CYS A 8 -9.89 17.74 -22.32
CA CYS A 8 -9.32 16.91 -23.38
C CYS A 8 -10.39 15.94 -23.95
N PRO A 9 -11.32 16.45 -24.78
CA PRO A 9 -12.43 15.65 -25.31
C PRO A 9 -12.00 14.52 -26.25
N ASN A 10 -10.86 14.66 -26.95
CA ASN A 10 -10.39 13.68 -27.93
C ASN A 10 -9.61 12.49 -27.34
N ASN A 11 -9.12 12.56 -26.09
CA ASN A 11 -8.40 11.43 -25.47
C ASN A 11 -8.38 11.51 -23.92
N PRO A 12 -9.53 11.29 -23.24
CA PRO A 12 -9.59 11.35 -21.79
C PRO A 12 -8.92 10.11 -21.17
N SER A 13 -7.70 10.28 -20.63
CA SER A 13 -6.96 9.19 -19.99
C SER A 13 -7.20 9.17 -18.49
N LEU A 14 -7.73 8.06 -17.97
CA LEU A 14 -7.94 7.85 -16.53
C LEU A 14 -6.65 7.93 -15.74
N ILE A 15 -5.59 7.31 -16.27
CA ILE A 15 -4.25 7.26 -15.66
C ILE A 15 -3.74 8.68 -15.35
N ARG A 16 -3.94 9.64 -16.26
CA ARG A 16 -3.51 11.03 -16.06
C ARG A 16 -4.28 11.72 -14.94
N VAL A 17 -5.59 11.47 -14.83
CA VAL A 17 -6.42 12.01 -13.75
C VAL A 17 -5.99 11.41 -12.41
N THR A 18 -5.82 10.09 -12.38
CA THR A 18 -5.38 9.35 -11.20
C THR A 18 -4.00 9.83 -10.73
N LEU A 19 -3.02 9.96 -11.63
CA LEU A 19 -1.70 10.51 -11.31
C LEU A 19 -1.77 11.95 -10.79
N ARG A 20 -2.68 12.78 -11.32
CA ARG A 20 -2.86 14.17 -10.86
C ARG A 20 -3.52 14.26 -9.49
N THR A 21 -4.47 13.37 -9.18
CA THR A 21 -5.18 13.35 -7.88
C THR A 21 -4.40 12.64 -6.80
N VAL A 22 -3.66 11.59 -7.16
CA VAL A 22 -2.76 10.85 -6.26
C VAL A 22 -1.54 11.72 -5.92
N GLY A 23 -1.05 12.54 -6.85
CA GLY A 23 -0.06 13.58 -6.60
C GLY A 23 1.28 13.05 -6.10
N TRP A 24 2.08 13.94 -5.49
CA TRP A 24 3.40 13.63 -4.90
C TRP A 24 3.34 12.97 -3.52
N LYS A 25 2.15 12.88 -2.92
CA LYS A 25 1.95 12.37 -1.56
C LYS A 25 2.45 10.92 -1.37
N PRO A 26 2.16 9.94 -2.25
CA PRO A 26 2.71 8.58 -2.09
C PRO A 26 4.24 8.53 -2.20
N PHE A 27 4.88 9.49 -2.88
CA PHE A 27 6.34 9.52 -2.96
C PHE A 27 6.99 9.84 -1.61
N ALA A 28 6.39 10.76 -0.83
CA ALA A 28 6.85 11.07 0.53
C ALA A 28 6.67 9.86 1.48
N TYR A 29 5.58 9.11 1.32
CA TYR A 29 5.36 7.87 2.07
C TYR A 29 6.31 6.74 1.63
N GLY A 30 6.68 6.68 0.35
CA GLY A 30 7.69 5.75 -0.16
C GLY A 30 9.07 5.98 0.46
N ILE A 31 9.47 7.23 0.68
CA ILE A 31 10.72 7.56 1.38
C ILE A 31 10.69 7.10 2.84
N LEU A 32 9.57 7.32 3.54
CA LEU A 32 9.36 6.83 4.91
C LEU A 32 9.39 5.30 4.98
N ALA A 33 8.76 4.61 4.02
CA ALA A 33 8.79 3.15 3.93
C ALA A 33 10.21 2.62 3.67
N PHE A 34 10.98 3.29 2.81
CA PHE A 34 12.38 2.92 2.56
C PHE A 34 13.26 3.05 3.82
N LEU A 35 13.10 4.15 4.56
CA LEU A 35 13.75 4.34 5.87
C LEU A 35 13.35 3.24 6.86
N ASN A 36 12.08 2.83 6.86
CA ASN A 36 11.59 1.73 7.69
C ASN A 36 12.25 0.40 7.34
N GLY A 37 12.44 0.11 6.05
CA GLY A 37 13.16 -1.08 5.58
C GLY A 37 14.61 -1.11 6.09
N LEU A 38 15.31 0.03 6.07
CA LEU A 38 16.65 0.13 6.66
C LEU A 38 16.64 -0.15 8.18
N LEU A 39 15.64 0.35 8.91
CA LEU A 39 15.49 0.05 10.34
C LEU A 39 15.29 -1.45 10.60
N GLN A 40 14.46 -2.13 9.79
CA GLN A 40 14.23 -3.57 9.92
C GLN A 40 15.52 -4.39 9.71
N ILE A 41 16.43 -3.93 8.84
CA ILE A 41 17.75 -4.57 8.63
C ILE A 41 18.70 -4.29 9.82
N ILE A 42 18.63 -3.10 10.41
CA ILE A 42 19.49 -2.71 11.54
C ILE A 42 19.05 -3.40 12.84
N GLN A 43 17.76 -3.65 13.02
CA GLN A 43 17.20 -4.26 14.23
C GLN A 43 17.86 -5.60 14.63
N PRO A 44 18.05 -6.60 13.74
CA PRO A 44 18.74 -7.84 14.08
C PRO A 44 20.23 -7.63 14.43
N LEU A 45 20.89 -6.60 13.89
CA LEU A 45 22.26 -6.26 14.30
C LEU A 45 22.30 -5.80 15.76
N ILE A 46 21.34 -4.98 16.18
CA ILE A 46 21.25 -4.52 17.58
C ILE A 46 20.99 -5.71 18.51
N VAL A 47 20.10 -6.64 18.13
CA VAL A 47 19.86 -7.87 18.88
C VAL A 47 21.12 -8.75 18.94
N THR A 48 21.92 -8.79 17.89
CA THR A 48 23.20 -9.53 17.86
C THR A 48 24.20 -8.94 18.86
N VAL A 49 24.31 -7.61 18.93
CA VAL A 49 25.13 -6.93 19.95
C VAL A 49 24.60 -7.19 21.36
N LEU A 50 23.27 -7.24 21.54
CA LEU A 50 22.66 -7.59 22.82
C LEU A 50 22.96 -9.05 23.22
N MET A 51 23.09 -9.97 22.27
CA MET A 51 23.48 -11.36 22.57
C MET A 51 24.90 -11.45 23.14
N HIS A 52 25.84 -10.61 22.71
CA HIS A 52 27.19 -10.57 23.28
C HIS A 52 27.19 -10.19 24.77
N PHE A 53 26.19 -9.47 25.28
CA PHE A 53 26.07 -9.20 26.72
C PHE A 53 25.92 -10.50 27.54
N PHE A 54 25.29 -11.53 26.98
CA PHE A 54 25.05 -12.81 27.65
C PHE A 54 26.24 -13.77 27.62
N GLU A 55 27.33 -13.41 26.92
CA GLU A 55 28.54 -14.24 26.88
C GLU A 55 29.30 -14.17 28.22
N PRO A 56 29.88 -15.30 28.68
CA PRO A 56 30.50 -15.40 30.00
C PRO A 56 31.73 -14.51 30.22
N CYS A 57 32.28 -13.91 29.16
CA CYS A 57 33.40 -12.96 29.21
C CYS A 57 33.03 -11.54 28.74
N SER A 58 31.74 -11.20 28.75
CA SER A 58 31.24 -9.88 28.38
C SER A 58 31.78 -8.79 29.31
N SER A 59 32.41 -7.75 28.73
CA SER A 59 32.79 -6.53 29.44
C SER A 59 31.71 -5.44 29.39
N MET A 60 30.51 -5.78 28.90
CA MET A 60 29.44 -4.81 28.65
C MET A 60 28.69 -4.51 29.96
N PRO A 61 28.57 -3.23 30.35
CA PRO A 61 27.85 -2.86 31.55
C PRO A 61 26.33 -3.03 31.38
N SER A 62 25.65 -3.46 32.44
CA SER A 62 24.23 -3.84 32.43
C SER A 62 23.29 -2.71 32.02
N TRP A 63 23.60 -1.44 32.32
CA TRP A 63 22.78 -0.30 31.90
C TRP A 63 22.75 -0.12 30.37
N GLN A 64 23.83 -0.47 29.67
CA GLN A 64 23.86 -0.41 28.20
C GLN A 64 22.98 -1.50 27.59
N ALA A 65 22.97 -2.70 28.17
CA ALA A 65 22.11 -3.78 27.73
C ALA A 65 20.61 -3.42 27.88
N TRP A 66 20.22 -2.84 29.02
CA TRP A 66 18.85 -2.34 29.23
C TRP A 66 18.47 -1.24 28.22
N LEU A 67 19.38 -0.32 27.93
CA LEU A 67 19.15 0.74 26.96
C LEU A 67 19.00 0.20 25.53
N LEU A 68 19.83 -0.75 25.13
CA LEU A 68 19.73 -1.40 23.82
C LEU A 68 18.44 -2.23 23.70
N ALA A 69 18.06 -2.97 24.74
CA ALA A 69 16.81 -3.72 24.76
C ALA A 69 15.57 -2.80 24.66
N LEU A 70 15.59 -1.65 25.34
CA LEU A 70 14.51 -0.68 25.22
C LEU A 70 14.48 -0.04 23.82
N ALA A 71 15.65 0.27 23.26
CA ALA A 71 15.76 0.80 21.91
C ALA A 71 15.24 -0.17 20.84
N THR A 72 15.49 -1.48 20.96
CA THR A 72 14.97 -2.48 20.02
C THR A 72 13.44 -2.60 20.08
N ILE A 73 12.85 -2.52 21.27
CA ILE A 73 11.39 -2.54 21.45
C ILE A 73 10.75 -1.30 20.83
N VAL A 74 11.30 -0.11 21.13
CA VAL A 74 10.79 1.15 20.58
C VAL A 74 10.92 1.15 19.05
N ALA A 75 12.07 0.73 18.52
CA ALA A 75 12.27 0.60 17.08
C ALA A 75 11.28 -0.39 16.44
N ALA A 76 10.99 -1.53 17.08
CA ALA A 76 10.01 -2.50 16.60
C ALA A 76 8.61 -1.88 16.50
N LEU A 77 8.19 -1.18 17.55
CA LEU A 77 6.87 -0.56 17.63
C LEU A 77 6.72 0.55 16.59
N SER A 78 7.71 1.44 16.48
CA SER A 78 7.72 2.49 15.46
C SER A 78 7.67 1.90 14.05
N SER A 79 8.45 0.83 13.79
CA SER A 79 8.49 0.22 12.47
C SER A 79 7.17 -0.45 12.09
N SER A 80 6.52 -1.10 13.07
CA SER A 80 5.19 -1.69 12.90
C SER A 80 4.12 -0.63 12.64
N LEU A 81 4.14 0.49 13.35
CA LEU A 81 3.19 1.60 13.14
C LEU A 81 3.34 2.21 11.75
N ILE A 82 4.58 2.46 11.30
CA ILE A 82 4.86 3.00 9.97
C ILE A 82 4.37 2.04 8.89
N ASN A 83 4.63 0.74 9.05
CA ASN A 83 4.19 -0.27 8.08
C ASN A 83 2.66 -0.34 7.99
N ASN A 84 1.96 -0.35 9.13
CA ASN A 84 0.50 -0.36 9.16
C ASN A 84 -0.10 0.88 8.50
N GLU A 85 0.43 2.08 8.79
CA GLU A 85 -0.03 3.32 8.15
C GLU A 85 0.21 3.27 6.64
N TYR A 86 1.37 2.75 6.20
CA TYR A 86 1.72 2.63 4.79
C TYR A 86 0.75 1.70 4.03
N ILE A 87 0.54 0.47 4.54
CA ILE A 87 -0.39 -0.50 3.94
C ILE A 87 -1.80 0.08 3.89
N TYR A 88 -2.26 0.68 5.00
CA TYR A 88 -3.57 1.31 5.06
C TYR A 88 -3.78 2.41 4.01
N LYS A 89 -2.76 3.25 3.78
CA LYS A 89 -2.84 4.30 2.74
C LYS A 89 -2.89 3.70 1.34
N ILE A 90 -2.05 2.71 1.05
CA ILE A 90 -2.06 2.03 -0.25
C ILE A 90 -3.41 1.39 -0.52
N ASP A 91 -4.00 0.75 0.48
CA ASP A 91 -5.32 0.16 0.39
C ASP A 91 -6.41 1.19 0.07
N ILE A 92 -6.38 2.34 0.75
CA ILE A 92 -7.30 3.44 0.43
C ILE A 92 -7.12 3.91 -1.02
N TYR A 93 -5.89 4.08 -1.48
CA TYR A 93 -5.62 4.51 -2.85
C TYR A 93 -6.09 3.47 -3.87
N ALA A 94 -5.82 2.19 -3.62
CA ALA A 94 -6.30 1.09 -4.45
C ALA A 94 -7.84 1.07 -4.52
N MET A 95 -8.52 1.22 -3.38
CA MET A 95 -9.98 1.30 -3.32
C MET A 95 -10.54 2.50 -4.08
N GLN A 96 -9.95 3.69 -3.94
CA GLN A 96 -10.39 4.88 -4.67
C GLN A 96 -10.28 4.70 -6.19
N ILE A 97 -9.17 4.12 -6.64
CA ILE A 97 -8.94 3.80 -8.05
C ILE A 97 -9.99 2.79 -8.53
N PHE A 98 -10.23 1.74 -7.76
CA PHE A 98 -11.23 0.73 -8.08
C PHE A 98 -12.64 1.31 -8.19
N ILE A 99 -13.08 2.10 -7.21
CA ILE A 99 -14.40 2.76 -7.22
C ILE A 99 -14.55 3.64 -8.47
N ALA A 100 -13.50 4.36 -8.85
CA ALA A 100 -13.51 5.17 -10.07
C ALA A 100 -13.68 4.32 -11.34
N TYR A 101 -12.96 3.20 -11.46
CA TYR A 101 -13.09 2.28 -12.59
C TYR A 101 -14.49 1.64 -12.65
N THR A 102 -14.98 1.12 -11.54
CA THR A 102 -16.29 0.47 -11.46
C THR A 102 -17.41 1.45 -11.82
N GLY A 103 -17.35 2.71 -11.36
CA GLY A 103 -18.32 3.74 -11.73
C GLY A 103 -18.32 4.07 -13.22
N LEU A 104 -17.17 3.99 -13.90
CA LEU A 104 -17.06 4.24 -15.35
C LEU A 104 -17.54 3.05 -16.17
N ILE A 105 -17.19 1.84 -15.76
CA ILE A 105 -17.66 0.61 -16.40
C ILE A 105 -19.19 0.52 -16.26
N TYR A 106 -19.72 0.78 -15.07
CA TYR A 106 -21.17 0.79 -14.83
C TYR A 106 -21.90 1.78 -15.74
N ARG A 107 -21.37 3.00 -15.90
CA ARG A 107 -21.90 3.98 -16.87
C ARG A 107 -21.84 3.51 -18.32
N LYS A 108 -20.80 2.77 -18.70
CA LYS A 108 -20.64 2.25 -20.05
C LYS A 108 -21.62 1.10 -20.32
N VAL A 109 -21.78 0.19 -19.36
CA VAL A 109 -22.78 -0.89 -19.39
C VAL A 109 -24.18 -0.31 -19.54
N LEU A 110 -24.56 0.69 -18.74
CA LEU A 110 -25.87 1.35 -18.84
C LEU A 110 -26.12 2.07 -20.18
N ARG A 111 -25.09 2.36 -20.97
CA ARG A 111 -25.19 3.01 -22.29
C ARG A 111 -25.09 2.04 -23.47
N LEU A 112 -24.69 0.79 -23.24
CA LEU A 112 -24.69 -0.25 -24.27
C LEU A 112 -26.12 -0.76 -24.50
N SER A 113 -26.45 -1.11 -25.74
CA SER A 113 -27.81 -1.52 -26.08
C SER A 113 -28.15 -2.87 -25.43
N LEU A 114 -29.40 -3.00 -24.98
CA LEU A 114 -29.97 -4.17 -24.30
C LEU A 114 -29.69 -5.51 -25.03
N TYR A 115 -29.55 -5.46 -26.36
CA TYR A 115 -29.37 -6.63 -27.22
C TYR A 115 -28.07 -7.41 -26.94
N SER A 116 -26.99 -6.69 -26.59
CA SER A 116 -25.69 -7.26 -26.19
C SER A 116 -25.58 -7.60 -24.70
N MET A 117 -26.54 -7.14 -23.87
CA MET A 117 -26.58 -7.37 -22.43
C MET A 117 -27.40 -8.60 -22.01
N ASN A 118 -28.18 -9.20 -22.92
CA ASN A 118 -29.02 -10.36 -22.62
C ASN A 118 -28.24 -11.60 -22.12
N SER A 119 -26.91 -11.65 -22.30
CA SER A 119 -26.05 -12.76 -21.85
C SER A 119 -25.25 -12.48 -20.57
N ILE A 120 -25.17 -11.23 -20.11
CA ILE A 120 -24.38 -10.86 -18.92
C ILE A 120 -25.16 -9.84 -18.09
N THR A 121 -25.48 -10.22 -16.85
CA THR A 121 -26.21 -9.37 -15.91
C THR A 121 -25.30 -8.30 -15.33
N SER A 122 -25.83 -7.10 -15.04
CA SER A 122 -25.05 -6.03 -14.39
C SER A 122 -24.43 -6.48 -13.05
N GLY A 123 -25.11 -7.37 -12.32
CA GLY A 123 -24.62 -7.99 -11.09
C GLY A 123 -23.37 -8.87 -11.28
N GLU A 124 -23.30 -9.62 -12.38
CA GLU A 124 -22.14 -10.47 -12.70
C GLU A 124 -20.91 -9.64 -13.02
N ILE A 125 -21.09 -8.53 -13.75
CA ILE A 125 -20.00 -7.58 -14.06
C ILE A 125 -19.47 -6.96 -12.77
N THR A 126 -20.35 -6.50 -11.88
CA THR A 126 -19.92 -5.92 -10.60
C THR A 126 -19.23 -6.94 -9.71
N ASN A 127 -19.68 -8.20 -9.71
CA ASN A 127 -19.07 -9.26 -8.91
C ASN A 127 -17.66 -9.59 -9.40
N LEU A 128 -17.47 -9.73 -10.72
CA LEU A 128 -16.16 -9.93 -11.33
C LEU A 128 -15.21 -8.76 -11.02
N LEU A 129 -15.69 -7.52 -11.15
CA LEU A 129 -14.89 -6.33 -10.85
C LEU A 129 -14.43 -6.29 -9.39
N VAL A 130 -15.34 -6.58 -8.44
CA VAL A 130 -14.99 -6.62 -7.01
C VAL A 130 -14.00 -7.74 -6.71
N ASN A 131 -14.16 -8.90 -7.33
CA ASN A 131 -13.20 -10.00 -7.19
C ASN A 131 -11.80 -9.62 -7.70
N ASP A 132 -11.72 -9.02 -8.89
CA ASP A 132 -10.46 -8.56 -9.48
C ASP A 132 -9.80 -7.48 -8.61
N ALA A 133 -10.58 -6.56 -8.03
CA ALA A 133 -10.07 -5.54 -7.12
C ALA A 133 -9.38 -6.14 -5.90
N ASN A 134 -10.05 -7.08 -5.25
CA ASN A 134 -9.52 -7.77 -4.09
C ASN A 134 -8.26 -8.57 -4.44
N GLN A 135 -8.22 -9.16 -5.64
CA GLN A 135 -7.04 -9.87 -6.11
C GLN A 135 -5.86 -8.93 -6.39
N ILE A 136 -6.09 -7.80 -7.04
CA ILE A 136 -5.07 -6.77 -7.29
C ILE A 136 -4.54 -6.22 -5.95
N GLN A 137 -5.42 -5.95 -4.99
CA GLN A 137 -5.03 -5.47 -3.67
C GLN A 137 -4.16 -6.51 -2.93
N ARG A 138 -4.57 -7.78 -2.93
CA ARG A 138 -3.77 -8.86 -2.33
C ARG A 138 -2.39 -8.99 -2.99
N VAL A 139 -2.33 -8.88 -4.31
CA VAL A 139 -1.05 -8.94 -5.04
C VAL A 139 -0.18 -7.73 -4.69
N ALA A 140 -0.75 -6.54 -4.58
CA ALA A 140 0.00 -5.34 -4.19
C ALA A 140 0.59 -5.43 -2.78
N ILE A 141 -0.19 -5.93 -1.81
CA ILE A 141 0.29 -6.18 -0.44
C ILE A 141 1.40 -7.24 -0.45
N PHE A 142 1.19 -8.35 -1.17
CA PHE A 142 2.19 -9.41 -1.30
C PHE A 142 3.52 -8.90 -1.89
N PHE A 143 3.46 -8.05 -2.91
CA PHE A 143 4.67 -7.42 -3.46
C PHE A 143 5.38 -6.52 -2.46
N ASN A 144 4.64 -5.81 -1.61
CA ASN A 144 5.22 -5.00 -0.54
C ASN A 144 5.86 -5.87 0.57
N ASP A 145 5.22 -6.98 0.92
CA ASP A 145 5.73 -7.88 1.97
C ASP A 145 6.94 -8.72 1.50
N MET A 146 7.15 -8.84 0.19
CA MET A 146 8.26 -9.59 -0.41
C MET A 146 9.53 -8.73 -0.66
N LEU A 147 9.40 -7.39 -0.65
CA LEU A 147 10.47 -6.41 -0.87
C LEU A 147 11.08 -5.93 0.45
#